data_AF-A0A1Z4QUP0-F1
#
_entry.id   AF-A0A1Z4QUP0-F1
#
_cell.length_a   1.000
_cell.length_b   1.000
_cell.length_c   1.000
_cell.angle_alpha   90.00
_cell.angle_beta   90.00
_cell.angle_gamma   90.00
#
_symmetry.space_group_name_H-M   'P 1'
#
loop_
_entity.id
_entity.type
_entity.pdbx_description
1 polymer ?
#
loop_
_entity_poly.entity_id
_entity_poly.type
_entity_poly.pdbx_seq_one_letter_code
_entity_poly.pdbx_strand_id
1 'polypeptide(L)' 'MTYSEQLQPWCIVRNLPNQENIIVARFRRRDDAVAYLQVLKQSGVNITLKIIFNAQNSNISREN' A
#
# COMPACT_ATOMS: atom_id res chain seq x y z
N MET A 1 1.92 11.49 -11.12
CA MET A 1 1.31 11.33 -9.80
C MET A 1 0.11 12.25 -9.71
N THR A 2 -1.09 11.72 -9.53
CA THR A 2 -2.29 12.54 -9.33
C THR A 2 -2.47 12.88 -7.86
N TYR A 3 -3.12 14.00 -7.54
CA TYR A 3 -3.36 14.47 -6.17
C TYR A 3 -4.03 13.40 -5.28
N SER A 4 -4.89 12.56 -5.86
CA SER A 4 -5.52 11.42 -5.18
C SER A 4 -4.51 10.39 -4.65
N GLU A 5 -3.39 10.19 -5.35
CA GLU A 5 -2.33 9.26 -4.91
C GLU A 5 -1.55 9.79 -3.70
N GLN A 6 -1.52 11.10 -3.48
CA GLN A 6 -0.87 11.75 -2.32
C GLN A 6 -1.71 11.61 -1.04
N LEU A 7 -3.04 11.51 -1.19
CA LEU A 7 -3.98 11.40 -0.08
C LEU A 7 -4.14 9.97 0.46
N GLN A 8 -3.53 8.97 -0.19
CA GLN A 8 -3.66 7.56 0.14
C GLN A 8 -2.30 6.95 0.52
N PRO A 9 -1.75 7.29 1.70
CA PRO A 9 -0.41 6.87 2.07
C PRO A 9 -0.34 5.41 2.53
N TRP A 10 -1.47 4.74 2.78
CA TRP A 10 -1.48 3.35 3.21
C TRP A 10 -1.62 2.42 2.02
N CYS A 11 -0.61 1.58 1.78
CA CYS A 11 -0.62 0.64 0.66
C CYS A 11 -0.61 -0.80 1.19
N ILE A 12 -1.42 -1.66 0.59
CA ILE A 12 -1.30 -3.10 0.77
C ILE A 12 -0.40 -3.61 -0.35
N VAL A 13 0.71 -4.26 0.01
CA VAL A 13 1.63 -4.90 -0.92
C VAL A 13 1.54 -6.40 -0.82
N ARG A 14 1.57 -7.05 -1.99
CA ARG A 14 1.73 -8.49 -2.12
C ARG A 14 3.17 -8.79 -2.48
N ASN A 15 3.80 -9.66 -1.70
CA ASN A 15 5.09 -10.22 -2.04
C ASN A 15 4.90 -11.38 -3.03
N LEU A 16 5.57 -11.30 -4.18
CA LEU A 16 5.63 -12.38 -5.15
C LEU A 16 6.86 -13.26 -4.90
N PRO A 17 6.80 -14.55 -5.28
CA PRO A 17 7.95 -15.46 -5.18
C PRO A 17 9.19 -14.97 -5.94
N ASN A 18 9.02 -14.06 -6.91
CA ASN A 18 10.11 -13.44 -7.68
C ASN A 18 10.79 -12.27 -6.94
N GLN A 19 10.62 -12.14 -5.62
CA GLN A 19 11.13 -11.03 -4.80
C GLN A 19 10.55 -9.64 -5.14
N GLU A 20 9.55 -9.59 -6.01
CA GLU A 20 8.85 -8.36 -6.37
C GLU A 20 7.71 -8.07 -5.37
N ASN A 21 7.49 -6.79 -5.07
CA ASN A 21 6.37 -6.34 -4.26
C ASN A 21 5.42 -5.52 -5.15
N ILE A 22 4.20 -6.02 -5.35
CA ILE A 22 3.17 -5.27 -6.09
C ILE A 22 2.23 -4.56 -5.11
N ILE A 23 1.86 -3.33 -5.42
CA ILE A 23 0.81 -2.62 -4.68
C ILE A 23 -0.54 -3.15 -5.16
N VAL A 24 -1.27 -3.80 -4.26
CA VAL A 24 -2.60 -4.37 -4.54
C VAL A 24 -3.68 -3.31 -4.40
N ALA A 25 -3.56 -2.43 -3.40
CA ALA A 25 -4.53 -1.38 -3.13
C ALA A 25 -3.91 -0.25 -2.31
N ARG A 26 -4.47 0.96 -2.43
CA ARG A 26 -4.12 2.13 -1.63
C ARG A 26 -5.33 2.65 -0.86
N PHE A 27 -5.08 3.13 0.35
CA PHE A 27 -6.08 3.58 1.29
C PHE A 27 -5.64 4.89 1.94
N ARG A 28 -6.63 5.73 2.25
CA ARG A 28 -6.42 6.97 3.00
C ARG A 28 -6.18 6.70 4.47
N ARG A 29 -6.90 5.73 5.04
CA ARG A 29 -6.83 5.36 6.45
C ARG A 29 -6.21 3.97 6.63
N ARG A 30 -5.52 3.79 7.75
CA ARG A 30 -4.95 2.49 8.14
C ARG A 30 -6.05 1.47 8.42
N ASP A 31 -7.13 1.89 9.07
CA ASP A 31 -8.25 1.01 9.46
C ASP A 31 -8.84 0.27 8.26
N ASP A 32 -9.10 1.00 7.17
CA ASP A 32 -9.64 0.44 5.92
C ASP A 32 -8.66 -0.58 5.31
N ALA A 33 -7.36 -0.28 5.31
CA ALA A 33 -6.32 -1.18 4.82
C ALA A 33 -6.24 -2.47 5.67
N VAL A 34 -6.42 -2.38 6.99
CA VAL A 34 -6.41 -3.53 7.90
C VAL A 34 -7.64 -4.40 7.67
N ALA A 35 -8.84 -3.81 7.58
CA ALA A 35 -10.07 -4.53 7.30
C ALA A 35 -9.99 -5.28 5.96
N TYR A 36 -9.49 -4.63 4.92
CA TYR A 36 -9.29 -5.25 3.61
C TYR A 36 -8.26 -6.40 3.66
N LEU A 37 -7.14 -6.21 4.37
CA LEU A 37 -6.15 -7.26 4.57
C LEU A 37 -6.75 -8.51 5.26
N GLN A 38 -7.61 -8.32 6.25
CA GLN A 38 -8.27 -9.43 6.95
C GLN A 38 -9.18 -10.23 6.00
N VAL A 39 -9.95 -9.54 5.16
CA VAL A 39 -10.79 -10.19 4.14
C VAL A 39 -9.93 -10.96 3.14
N LEU A 40 -8.83 -10.37 2.67
CA LEU A 40 -7.89 -11.03 1.76
C LEU A 40 -7.27 -12.30 2.37
N LYS A 41 -6.91 -12.25 3.66
CA LYS A 41 -6.37 -13.41 4.39
C LYS A 41 -7.40 -14.52 4.55
N GLN A 42 -8.68 -14.18 4.70
CA GLN A 42 -9.78 -15.16 4.78
C GLN A 42 -10.04 -15.87 3.45
N SER A 43 -9.61 -15.30 2.32
CA SER A 43 -9.80 -15.89 0.99
C SER A 43 -9.00 -17.19 0.74
N GLY A 44 -8.27 -17.71 1.73
CA GLY A 44 -7.58 -19.00 1.64
C GLY A 44 -6.34 -19.00 0.74
N VAL A 45 -5.97 -17.86 0.15
CA VAL A 45 -4.77 -17.77 -0.67
C VAL A 45 -3.58 -17.50 0.25
N ASN A 46 -2.58 -18.40 0.23
CA ASN A 46 -1.33 -18.28 0.98
C ASN A 46 -0.42 -17.19 0.39
N ILE A 47 -0.91 -15.95 0.42
CA ILE A 47 -0.20 -14.78 -0.09
C ILE A 47 0.35 -14.01 1.11
N THR A 48 1.64 -13.71 1.05
CA THR A 48 2.25 -12.77 2.00
C THR A 48 1.86 -11.35 1.64
N LEU A 49 0.82 -10.86 2.30
CA LEU A 49 0.33 -9.48 2.19
C LEU A 49 0.83 -8.66 3.38
N LYS A 50 1.36 -7.46 3.10
CA LYS A 50 1.86 -6.52 4.11
C LYS A 50 1.24 -5.14 3.90
N ILE A 51 0.96 -4.44 4.99
CA ILE A 51 0.56 -3.03 4.93
C ILE A 51 1.84 -2.20 5.09
N ILE A 52 2.07 -1.29 4.16
CA ILE A 52 3.18 -0.34 4.19
C ILE A 52 2.63 1.09 4.20
N PHE A 53 3.32 1.97 4.91
CA PHE A 53 3.09 3.40 4.79
C PHE A 53 4.02 3.92 3.69
N ASN A 54 3.43 4.33 2.58
CA ASN A 54 4.11 4.94 1.46
C ASN A 54 3.58 6.37 1.28
N ALA A 55 4.10 7.29 2.09
CA ALA A 55 3.93 8.71 1.82
C ALA A 55 4.77 9.07 0.60
N GLN A 56 4.13 9.20 -0.56
CA GLN A 56 4.73 9.69 -1.81
C GLN A 56 5.02 11.20 -1.74
N ASN A 57 5.44 11.70 -0.57
CA ASN A 57 5.83 13.09 -0.38
C ASN A 57 7.32 13.26 -0.73
N SER A 58 7.68 13.12 -2.00
CA SER A 58 8.91 13.74 -2.50
C SER A 58 8.61 15.16 -2.94
N ASN A 59 8.16 16.01 -2.01
CA ASN A 59 8.59 17.40 -2.04
C ASN A 59 10.05 17.40 -1.59
N ILE A 60 10.95 16.92 -2.45
CA ILE A 60 12.32 17.41 -2.42
C ILE A 60 12.17 18.88 -2.77
N SER A 61 12.29 19.71 -1.75
CA SER A 61 12.42 21.15 -1.88
C SER A 61 13.43 21.41 -2.99
N ARG A 62 12.94 21.93 -4.12
CA ARG A 62 13.79 22.70 -5.01
C ARG A 62 14.09 23.99 -4.27
N GLU A 63 15.14 23.97 -3.46
CA GLU A 63 15.73 25.17 -2.91
C GLU A 63 17.25 25.05 -2.90
N ASN A 64 17.86 25.20 -4.07
CA ASN A 64 18.87 26.23 -4.38
C ASN A 64 19.31 26.11 -5.84
#